data_AF-A0A1J3EEP9-F1
#
_entry.id   AF-A0A1J3EEP9-F1
#
_cell.length_a   1.000
_cell.length_b   1.000
_cell.length_c   1.000
_cell.angle_alpha   90.00
_cell.angle_beta   90.00
_cell.angle_gamma   90.00
#
_symmetry.space_group_name_H-M   'P 1'
#
loop_
_entity.id
_entity.type
_entity.pdbx_description
1 polymer ?
#
loop_
_entity_poly.entity_id
_entity_poly.type
_entity_poly.pdbx_seq_one_letter_code
_entity_poly.pdbx_strand_id
1 'polypeptide(L)'
;MYSKVGNVYMITKANLVTYTGPTMVSNTLHACAILLKRNPDWDWFINLSASDYPLVTQDDLIYTFSTLDRNLNFIEHTSDLGWKNKKRAMPLMIDPALYMLNKSNILWVTPRRSLPSAFKLFAGSAWMVLS
;
A
#
# COMPACT_ATOMS: atom_id res chain seq x y z
N MET A 1 -11.57 -2.77 23.20
CA MET A 1 -11.52 -4.15 22.66
C MET A 1 -10.10 -4.53 22.26
N TYR A 2 -9.45 -3.77 21.36
CA TYR A 2 -8.10 -4.06 20.87
C TYR A 2 -6.97 -3.94 21.90
N SER A 3 -7.17 -3.25 23.02
CA SER A 3 -6.17 -3.10 24.09
C SER A 3 -5.87 -4.39 24.88
N LYS A 4 -6.64 -5.45 24.67
CA LYS A 4 -6.46 -6.73 25.38
C LYS A 4 -5.46 -7.68 24.70
N VAL A 5 -5.07 -7.39 23.46
CA VAL A 5 -4.22 -8.28 22.66
C VAL A 5 -2.86 -7.62 22.45
N GLY A 6 -1.78 -8.25 22.95
CA GLY A 6 -0.45 -7.63 23.06
C GLY A 6 0.28 -7.38 21.73
N ASN A 7 -0.15 -7.99 20.63
CA ASN A 7 0.41 -7.82 19.29
C ASN A 7 -0.51 -7.03 18.34
N VAL A 8 -1.55 -6.36 18.86
CA VAL A 8 -2.47 -5.54 18.06
C VAL A 8 -2.30 -4.08 18.41
N TYR A 9 -2.01 -3.27 17.40
CA TYR A 9 -1.78 -1.83 17.57
C TYR A 9 -2.76 -1.04 16.71
N MET A 10 -3.37 -0.03 17.31
CA MET A 10 -4.25 0.91 16.62
C MET A 10 -3.56 2.26 16.46
N ILE A 11 -3.61 2.82 15.26
CA ILE A 11 -3.18 4.20 15.01
C ILE A 11 -4.25 5.13 15.59
N THR A 12 -3.93 5.81 16.68
CA THR A 12 -4.88 6.68 17.41
C THR A 12 -5.22 7.95 16.64
N LYS A 13 -4.26 8.49 15.88
CA LYS A 13 -4.45 9.61 14.95
C LYS A 13 -4.57 9.06 13.53
N ALA A 14 -5.78 8.68 13.15
CA ALA A 14 -6.04 8.09 11.83
C ALA A 14 -5.73 9.07 10.69
N ASN A 15 -5.14 8.55 9.62
CA ASN A 15 -4.95 9.28 8.39
C ASN A 15 -6.27 9.34 7.61
N LEU A 16 -6.53 10.47 6.96
CA LEU A 16 -7.60 10.55 5.99
C LEU A 16 -7.13 9.93 4.68
N VAL A 17 -7.95 9.04 4.11
CA VAL A 17 -7.54 8.21 2.98
C VAL A 17 -8.51 8.38 1.81
N THR A 18 -7.94 8.75 0.66
CA THR A 18 -8.60 8.85 -0.65
C THR A 18 -8.19 7.65 -1.49
N TYR A 19 -9.12 6.75 -1.81
CA TYR A 19 -8.82 5.47 -2.47
C TYR A 19 -8.02 5.59 -3.79
N THR A 20 -8.31 6.62 -4.59
CA THR A 20 -7.61 6.87 -5.87
C THR A 20 -6.42 7.81 -5.73
N GLY A 21 -6.13 8.29 -4.52
CA GLY A 21 -5.11 9.28 -4.23
C GLY A 21 -3.85 8.71 -3.58
N PRO A 22 -2.76 9.49 -3.56
CA PRO A 22 -1.51 9.15 -2.88
C PRO A 22 -1.64 8.88 -1.38
N THR A 23 -2.70 9.35 -0.71
CA THR A 23 -2.91 9.04 0.72
C THR A 23 -3.06 7.55 1.02
N MET A 24 -3.54 6.72 0.08
CA MET A 24 -3.50 5.26 0.22
C MET A 24 -2.07 4.73 0.40
N VAL A 25 -1.13 5.20 -0.43
CA VAL A 25 0.28 4.81 -0.36
C VAL A 25 0.91 5.34 0.94
N SER A 26 0.61 6.60 1.29
CA SER A 26 1.08 7.20 2.54
C SER A 26 0.60 6.42 3.77
N ASN A 27 -0.63 5.88 3.74
CA ASN A 27 -1.17 5.07 4.83
C ASN A 27 -0.41 3.77 5.01
N THR A 28 -0.11 3.06 3.92
CA THR A 28 0.70 1.82 3.96
C THR A 28 2.12 2.12 4.46
N LEU A 29 2.78 3.15 3.94
CA LEU A 29 4.12 3.55 4.38
C LEU A 29 4.17 3.91 5.87
N HIS A 30 3.13 4.60 6.37
CA HIS A 30 3.01 4.92 7.79
C HIS A 30 2.89 3.65 8.65
N ALA A 31 2.10 2.66 8.20
CA ALA A 31 1.99 1.37 8.89
C ALA A 31 3.33 0.62 8.93
N CYS A 32 4.04 0.51 7.79
CA CYS A 32 5.37 -0.09 7.73
C CYS A 32 6.34 0.59 8.69
N ALA A 33 6.40 1.93 8.69
CA ALA A 33 7.27 2.69 9.58
C ALA A 33 6.98 2.45 11.07
N ILE A 34 5.69 2.32 11.44
CA ILE A 34 5.30 1.99 12.81
C ILE A 34 5.76 0.58 13.19
N LEU A 35 5.56 -0.41 12.31
CA LEU A 35 5.95 -1.80 12.58
C LEU A 35 7.47 -1.92 12.75
N LEU A 36 8.25 -1.37 11.80
CA LEU A 36 9.71 -1.33 11.89
C LEU A 36 10.22 -0.68 13.17
N LYS A 37 9.54 0.38 13.65
CA LYS A 37 9.94 1.08 14.89
C LYS A 37 9.57 0.33 16.16
N ARG A 38 8.47 -0.43 16.15
CA ARG A 38 7.91 -1.07 17.36
C ARG A 38 8.47 -2.46 17.59
N ASN A 39 8.44 -3.29 16.56
CA ASN A 39 8.91 -4.66 16.60
C ASN A 39 9.39 -5.01 15.20
N PRO A 40 10.70 -4.93 14.92
CA PRO A 40 11.24 -5.24 13.60
C PRO A 40 11.36 -6.75 13.33
N ASP A 41 11.10 -7.62 14.31
CA ASP A 41 11.31 -9.06 14.23
C ASP A 41 10.14 -9.80 13.54
N TRP A 42 9.60 -9.23 12.46
CA TRP A 42 8.64 -9.89 11.57
C TRP A 42 9.31 -10.22 10.23
N ASP A 43 8.88 -11.31 9.60
CA ASP A 43 9.48 -11.78 8.34
C ASP A 43 8.84 -11.18 7.09
N TRP A 44 7.53 -10.90 7.14
CA TRP A 44 6.81 -10.28 6.02
C TRP A 44 5.73 -9.30 6.46
N PHE A 45 5.60 -8.21 5.71
CA PHE A 45 4.50 -7.26 5.76
C PHE A 45 3.41 -7.64 4.74
N ILE A 46 2.19 -7.83 5.22
CA ILE A 46 1.01 -8.13 4.39
C ILE A 46 -0.04 -7.04 4.63
N ASN A 47 -0.46 -6.34 3.57
CA ASN A 47 -1.53 -5.34 3.68
C ASN A 47 -2.90 -5.93 3.37
N LEU A 48 -3.87 -5.61 4.22
CA LEU A 48 -5.27 -6.03 4.11
C LEU A 48 -6.21 -4.84 4.35
N SER A 49 -7.42 -4.97 3.84
CA SER A 49 -8.56 -4.10 4.05
C SER A 49 -9.70 -4.85 4.76
N ALA A 50 -10.74 -4.12 5.15
CA ALA A 50 -11.93 -4.69 5.80
C ALA A 50 -12.74 -5.63 4.88
N SER A 51 -12.49 -5.62 3.57
CA SER A 51 -13.17 -6.48 2.59
C SER A 51 -12.39 -7.75 2.23
N ASP A 52 -11.16 -7.91 2.73
CA ASP A 52 -10.36 -9.09 2.44
C ASP A 52 -10.74 -10.25 3.38
N TYR A 53 -10.62 -11.48 2.86
CA TYR A 53 -10.91 -12.70 3.62
C TYR A 53 -9.89 -13.79 3.26
N PRO A 54 -9.33 -14.52 4.25
CA PRO A 54 -8.35 -15.57 3.98
C PRO A 54 -9.03 -16.76 3.29
N LEU A 55 -8.40 -17.27 2.22
CA LEU A 55 -8.84 -18.47 1.50
C LEU A 55 -8.09 -19.74 1.94
N VAL A 56 -7.05 -19.59 2.74
CA VAL A 56 -6.24 -20.67 3.32
C VAL A 56 -6.18 -20.49 4.83
N THR A 57 -5.89 -21.56 5.56
CA THR A 57 -5.72 -21.48 7.00
C THR A 57 -4.41 -20.77 7.35
N GLN A 58 -4.29 -20.30 8.61
CA GLN A 58 -3.03 -19.73 9.10
C GLN A 58 -1.90 -20.76 9.07
N ASP A 59 -2.18 -22.00 9.45
CA ASP A 59 -1.18 -23.07 9.50
C ASP A 59 -0.65 -23.40 8.11
N ASP A 60 -1.53 -23.48 7.10
CA ASP A 60 -1.12 -23.73 5.71
C ASP A 60 -0.27 -22.58 5.16
N LEU A 61 -0.64 -21.34 5.48
CA LEU A 61 0.12 -20.16 5.08
C LEU A 61 1.52 -20.19 5.70
N ILE A 62 1.63 -20.39 7.01
CA ILE A 62 2.90 -20.43 7.74
C ILE A 62 3.74 -21.61 7.24
N TYR A 63 3.16 -22.80 7.08
CA TYR A 63 3.85 -23.98 6.57
C TYR A 63 4.45 -23.71 5.19
N THR A 64 3.66 -23.15 4.27
CA THR A 64 4.13 -22.81 2.93
C THR A 64 5.25 -21.77 2.98
N PHE A 65 5.05 -20.67 3.71
CA PHE A 65 6.01 -19.57 3.80
C PHE A 65 7.30 -19.96 4.54
N SER A 66 7.25 -20.94 5.47
CA SER A 66 8.41 -21.40 6.22
C SER A 66 9.52 -21.99 5.33
N THR A 67 9.16 -22.43 4.13
CA THR A 67 10.08 -23.02 3.14
C THR A 67 10.67 -21.99 2.17
N LEU A 68 10.16 -20.76 2.19
CA LEU A 68 10.54 -19.69 1.27
C LEU A 68 11.70 -18.87 1.84
N ASP A 69 12.53 -18.33 0.95
CA ASP A 69 13.52 -17.33 1.34
C ASP A 69 12.82 -16.07 1.83
N ARG A 70 13.18 -15.63 3.04
CA ARG A 70 12.62 -14.44 3.71
C ARG A 70 12.92 -13.14 2.97
N ASN A 71 13.87 -13.13 2.03
CA ASN A 71 14.18 -11.97 1.20
C ASN A 71 13.26 -11.81 -0.03
N LEU A 72 12.27 -12.69 -0.19
CA LEU A 72 11.34 -12.64 -1.32
C LEU A 72 10.19 -11.65 -1.10
N ASN A 73 9.86 -10.94 -2.18
CA ASN A 73 8.71 -10.05 -2.27
C ASN A 73 7.70 -10.60 -3.27
N PHE A 74 6.41 -10.53 -2.93
CA PHE A 74 5.32 -11.02 -3.76
C PHE A 74 4.48 -9.84 -4.23
N ILE A 75 4.71 -9.44 -5.48
CA ILE A 75 4.11 -8.25 -6.10
C ILE A 75 3.56 -8.64 -7.46
N GLU A 76 2.25 -8.51 -7.65
CA GLU A 76 1.65 -8.60 -8.99
C GLU A 76 1.94 -7.31 -9.74
N HIS A 77 2.54 -7.41 -10.92
CA HIS A 77 2.88 -6.24 -11.74
C HIS A 77 3.00 -6.56 -13.23
N THR A 78 2.81 -5.53 -14.05
CA THR A 78 3.14 -5.54 -15.48
C THR A 78 3.83 -4.25 -15.90
N SER A 79 4.75 -4.36 -16.86
CA SER A 79 5.31 -3.19 -17.54
C SER A 79 4.55 -2.78 -18.80
N ASP A 80 3.56 -3.57 -19.22
CA ASP A 80 2.65 -3.16 -20.29
C ASP A 80 1.54 -2.26 -19.71
N LEU A 81 1.75 -0.96 -19.85
CA LEU A 81 0.89 0.05 -19.26
C LEU A 81 -0.32 0.40 -20.15
N GLY A 82 -0.26 0.14 -21.45
CA GLY A 82 -1.31 0.51 -22.42
C GLY A 82 -1.89 1.91 -22.18
N TRP A 83 -3.20 1.98 -21.95
CA TRP A 83 -3.92 3.24 -21.71
C TRP A 83 -3.53 3.94 -20.39
N LYS A 84 -2.97 3.22 -19.41
CA LYS A 84 -2.56 3.76 -18.10
C LYS A 84 -1.43 4.79 -18.24
N ASN A 85 -0.62 4.72 -19.30
CA ASN A 85 0.39 5.74 -19.61
C ASN A 85 -0.25 7.15 -19.67
N LYS A 86 -1.26 7.31 -20.52
CA LYS A 86 -1.91 8.60 -20.76
C LYS A 86 -2.85 9.02 -19.63
N LYS A 87 -3.47 8.05 -18.93
CA LYS A 87 -4.54 8.30 -17.96
C LYS A 87 -4.12 8.24 -16.49
N ARG A 88 -2.98 7.62 -16.15
CA ARG A 88 -2.49 7.50 -14.77
C ARG A 88 -1.06 8.02 -14.60
N ALA A 89 -0.16 7.76 -15.55
CA ALA A 89 1.25 8.12 -15.39
C ALA A 89 1.58 9.56 -15.83
N MET A 90 0.92 10.12 -16.83
CA MET A 90 1.13 11.50 -17.30
C MET A 90 0.32 12.58 -16.55
N PRO A 91 -0.91 12.31 -16.06
CA PRO A 91 -1.68 13.31 -15.32
C PRO A 91 -1.03 13.67 -13.97
N LEU A 92 -1.28 14.90 -13.52
CA LEU A 92 -0.93 15.38 -12.19
C LEU A 92 -2.21 15.54 -11.36
N MET A 93 -2.11 15.25 -10.07
CA MET A 93 -3.23 15.37 -9.13
C MET A 93 -2.75 15.90 -7.78
N ILE A 94 -3.65 16.57 -7.07
CA ILE A 94 -3.51 16.96 -5.67
C ILE A 94 -4.50 16.13 -4.86
N ASP A 95 -4.05 15.57 -3.75
CA ASP A 95 -4.89 14.88 -2.77
C ASP A 95 -5.08 15.78 -1.56
N PRO A 96 -6.23 16.44 -1.41
CA PRO A 96 -6.46 17.36 -0.29
C PRO A 96 -6.35 16.68 1.07
N ALA A 97 -6.53 15.36 1.13
CA ALA A 97 -6.38 14.57 2.36
C ALA A 97 -4.96 14.63 2.97
N LEU A 98 -3.96 15.10 2.22
CA LEU A 98 -2.60 15.31 2.72
C LEU A 98 -2.48 16.54 3.65
N TYR A 99 -3.37 17.54 3.52
CA TYR A 99 -3.25 18.80 4.25
C TYR A 99 -4.59 19.34 4.81
N MET A 100 -5.73 18.74 4.47
CA MET A 100 -7.05 19.11 4.96
C MET A 100 -7.63 18.02 5.86
N LEU A 101 -8.45 18.43 6.84
CA LEU A 101 -9.15 17.51 7.75
C LEU A 101 -10.45 16.95 7.16
N ASN A 102 -11.01 17.62 6.15
CA ASN A 102 -12.27 17.22 5.53
C ASN A 102 -12.01 16.36 4.29
N LYS A 103 -12.68 15.22 4.21
CA LYS A 103 -12.59 14.32 3.06
C LYS A 103 -13.15 15.01 1.82
N SER A 104 -12.38 14.98 0.74
CA SER A 104 -12.80 15.46 -0.57
C SER A 104 -12.17 14.60 -1.67
N ASN A 105 -12.62 14.78 -2.91
CA ASN A 105 -12.08 14.07 -4.05
C ASN A 105 -10.69 14.60 -4.42
N ILE A 106 -9.91 13.77 -5.12
CA ILE A 106 -8.67 14.23 -5.76
C ILE A 106 -8.97 15.35 -6.76
N LEU A 107 -8.05 16.31 -6.83
CA LEU A 107 -8.11 17.43 -7.77
C LEU A 107 -7.13 17.18 -8.90
N TRP A 108 -7.64 17.13 -10.13
CA TRP A 108 -6.78 17.04 -11.32
C TRP A 108 -6.22 18.41 -11.66
N VAL A 109 -4.92 18.48 -11.96
CA VAL A 109 -4.25 19.75 -12.27
C VAL A 109 -3.67 19.78 -13.69
N THR A 110 -3.45 20.99 -14.19
CA THR A 110 -2.85 21.27 -15.50
C THR A 110 -1.62 22.18 -15.32
N PRO A 111 -0.61 22.10 -16.20
CA PRO A 111 -0.49 21.20 -17.35
C PRO A 111 -0.18 19.75 -16.93
N ARG A 112 -0.33 18.79 -17.85
CA ARG A 112 0.16 17.41 -17.64
C ARG A 112 1.68 17.37 -17.76
N ARG A 113 2.29 16.30 -17.26
CA ARG A 113 3.73 16.03 -17.45
C ARG A 113 3.99 14.94 -18.48
N SER A 114 5.20 14.91 -19.01
CA SER A 114 5.71 13.76 -19.77
C SER A 114 5.86 12.53 -18.86
N LEU A 115 5.98 11.35 -19.48
CA LEU A 115 6.33 10.14 -18.74
C LEU A 115 7.72 10.28 -18.13
N PRO A 116 7.95 9.80 -16.88
CA PRO A 116 9.28 9.76 -16.30
C PRO A 116 10.18 8.85 -17.15
N SER A 117 11.41 9.29 -17.41
CA SER A 117 12.40 8.53 -18.19
C SER A 117 13.54 7.97 -17.35
N ALA A 118 13.67 8.40 -16.08
CA ALA A 118 14.75 7.96 -15.19
C ALA A 118 14.59 6.50 -14.70
N PHE A 119 13.40 5.92 -14.85
CA PHE A 119 13.09 4.57 -14.39
C PHE A 119 11.97 3.96 -15.25
N LYS A 120 11.92 2.62 -15.27
CA LYS A 120 10.85 1.88 -15.93
C LYS A 120 9.62 1.85 -15.02
N LEU A 121 8.47 2.23 -15.58
CA LEU A 121 7.20 2.18 -14.86
C LEU A 121 6.58 0.79 -14.93
N PHE A 122 6.03 0.36 -13.79
CA PHE A 122 5.21 -0.82 -13.64
C PHE A 122 3.86 -0.42 -13.05
N ALA A 123 2.81 -1.17 -13.37
CA ALA A 123 1.50 -1.05 -12.74
C ALA A 123 1.04 -2.43 -12.30
N GLY A 124 0.39 -2.50 -11.15
CA GLY A 124 -0.05 -3.76 -10.57
C GLY A 124 -1.05 -3.55 -9.45
N SER A 125 -1.26 -4.61 -8.68
CA SER A 125 -2.10 -4.67 -7.50
C SER A 125 -1.58 -3.76 -6.39
N ALA A 126 -2.49 -3.25 -5.56
CA ALA A 126 -2.14 -2.59 -4.31
C ALA A 126 -1.87 -3.60 -3.18
N TRP A 127 -2.27 -4.86 -3.35
CA TRP A 127 -2.06 -5.97 -2.41
C TRP A 127 -0.74 -6.66 -2.71
N MET A 128 0.07 -6.80 -1.68
CA MET A 128 1.45 -7.27 -1.77
C MET A 128 1.88 -7.92 -0.46
N VAL A 129 2.93 -8.74 -0.57
CA VAL A 129 3.67 -9.26 0.58
C VAL A 129 5.12 -8.84 0.43
N LEU A 130 5.64 -8.10 1.40
CA LEU A 130 6.98 -7.51 1.35
C LEU A 130 7.85 -8.08 2.48
N SER A 131 9.10 -8.38 2.18
CA SER A 131 10.14 -8.74 3.16
C SER A 131 10.71 -7.51 3.85
#